data_AF-A0A0M4Q6N6-F1
#
_entry.id   AF-A0A0M4Q6N6-F1
#
_cell.length_a   1.000
_cell.length_b   1.000
_cell.length_c   1.000
_cell.angle_alpha   90.00
_cell.angle_beta   90.00
_cell.angle_gamma   90.00
#
_symmetry.space_group_name_H-M   'P 1'
#
loop_
_entity.id
_entity.type
_entity.pdbx_description
1 polymer ?
#
loop_
_entity_poly.entity_id
_entity_poly.type
_entity_poly.pdbx_seq_one_letter_code
_entity_poly.pdbx_strand_id
1 'polypeptide(L)'
;MDWLIGGEVPHLHPVFLRWLRQLAGMLAVARVLEEDHGAAPLYGGISLGELAALRASGAITTELVVKFLYERHLQDVDREEAIGFVFVPASEDWRYYEQPDRMTVSCDYGPVLGGAGRMIMVSGLRVALESARTHGPADLQIVDRALAHQAYHSPFRESSRLRLESLLERSTLGHPVMPVVTSIPGRYTVSSGAEAADALVVSETQCLDVPGLVETARRYAPSRTYVISSFLRQLEIDFHVPTEYVDDVWLERRFGSTP
;
A
#
# COMPACT_ATOMS: atom_id res chain seq x y z
N MET A 1 -1.70 -14.59 -7.62
CA MET A 1 -0.61 -14.21 -6.70
C MET A 1 -0.88 -14.75 -5.31
N ASP A 2 -2.04 -14.46 -4.71
CA ASP A 2 -2.35 -14.92 -3.35
C ASP A 2 -2.40 -16.47 -3.22
N TRP A 3 -2.74 -17.21 -4.28
CA TRP A 3 -2.82 -18.68 -4.28
C TRP A 3 -1.47 -19.40 -4.48
N LEU A 4 -0.48 -18.77 -5.16
CA LEU A 4 0.87 -19.33 -5.40
C LEU A 4 1.67 -19.54 -4.11
N ILE A 5 1.18 -18.97 -3.02
CA ILE A 5 1.88 -18.87 -1.75
C ILE A 5 0.93 -19.19 -0.59
N GLY A 6 -0.08 -20.04 -0.83
CA GLY A 6 -0.97 -20.55 0.21
C GLY A 6 -0.25 -21.47 1.22
N GLY A 7 -0.82 -21.59 2.43
CA GLY A 7 -0.33 -22.52 3.47
C GLY A 7 0.07 -21.83 4.77
N GLU A 8 -0.12 -22.53 5.89
CA GLU A 8 0.28 -22.08 7.22
C GLU A 8 1.78 -22.31 7.43
N VAL A 9 2.45 -21.36 8.10
CA VAL A 9 3.81 -21.56 8.61
C VAL A 9 3.71 -21.50 10.14
N PRO A 10 3.98 -22.61 10.84
CA PRO A 10 3.95 -22.62 12.30
C PRO A 10 4.78 -21.45 12.86
N HIS A 11 4.24 -20.76 13.87
CA HIS A 11 4.87 -19.64 14.57
C HIS A 11 4.92 -18.29 13.84
N LEU A 12 4.40 -18.17 12.61
CA LEU A 12 4.23 -16.88 11.94
C LEU A 12 2.77 -16.44 11.92
N HIS A 13 2.51 -15.19 12.30
CA HIS A 13 1.18 -14.63 12.21
C HIS A 13 0.72 -14.55 10.74
N PRO A 14 -0.53 -14.95 10.41
CA PRO A 14 -1.01 -15.02 9.02
C PRO A 14 -0.86 -13.70 8.23
N VAL A 15 -1.15 -12.56 8.85
CA VAL A 15 -1.02 -11.24 8.21
C VAL A 15 0.44 -10.91 7.89
N PHE A 16 1.36 -11.20 8.80
CA PHE A 16 2.79 -10.96 8.56
C PHE A 16 3.32 -11.84 7.43
N LEU A 17 2.96 -13.13 7.44
CA LEU A 17 3.30 -14.06 6.39
C LEU A 17 2.74 -13.60 5.03
N ARG A 18 1.50 -13.12 4.99
CA ARG A 18 0.89 -12.56 3.77
C ARG A 18 1.70 -11.37 3.23
N TRP A 19 2.13 -10.44 4.06
CA TRP A 19 2.96 -9.31 3.61
C TRP A 19 4.29 -9.75 3.01
N LEU A 20 4.98 -10.71 3.63
CA LEU A 20 6.24 -11.24 3.10
C LEU A 20 6.03 -11.87 1.72
N ARG A 21 4.94 -12.63 1.56
CA ARG A 21 4.57 -13.30 0.31
C ARG A 21 4.22 -12.30 -0.79
N GLN A 22 3.41 -11.29 -0.48
CA GLN A 22 3.04 -10.23 -1.41
C GLN A 22 4.27 -9.40 -1.84
N LEU A 23 5.14 -9.04 -0.89
CA LEU A 23 6.39 -8.36 -1.19
C LEU A 23 7.28 -9.19 -2.12
N ALA A 24 7.48 -10.47 -1.82
CA ALA A 24 8.27 -11.37 -2.65
C ALA A 24 7.69 -11.49 -4.07
N GLY A 25 6.37 -11.61 -4.19
CA GLY A 25 5.67 -11.63 -5.48
C GLY A 25 5.89 -10.34 -6.28
N MET A 26 5.73 -9.17 -5.65
CA MET A 26 5.98 -7.88 -6.30
C MET A 26 7.41 -7.74 -6.81
N LEU A 27 8.40 -8.13 -5.99
CA LEU A 27 9.82 -8.05 -6.37
C LEU A 27 10.18 -9.04 -7.49
N ALA A 28 9.63 -10.26 -7.44
CA ALA A 28 9.84 -11.25 -8.49
C ALA A 28 9.26 -10.79 -9.83
N VAL A 29 8.03 -10.25 -9.82
CA VAL A 29 7.39 -9.68 -11.00
C VAL A 29 8.18 -8.48 -11.53
N ALA A 30 8.59 -7.56 -10.66
CA ALA A 30 9.40 -6.41 -11.04
C ALA A 30 10.68 -6.86 -11.77
N ARG A 31 11.34 -7.90 -11.26
CA ARG A 31 12.52 -8.46 -11.89
C ARG A 31 12.25 -9.01 -13.29
N VAL A 32 11.15 -9.75 -13.47
CA VAL A 32 10.74 -10.27 -14.79
C VAL A 32 10.49 -9.12 -15.77
N LEU A 33 9.82 -8.05 -15.34
CA LEU A 33 9.58 -6.88 -16.18
C LEU A 33 10.88 -6.17 -16.57
N GLU A 34 11.85 -6.08 -15.65
CA GLU A 34 13.16 -5.50 -15.93
C GLU A 34 13.98 -6.34 -16.92
N GLU A 35 13.82 -7.66 -16.90
CA GLU A 35 14.45 -8.57 -17.87
C GLU A 35 13.87 -8.39 -19.28
N ASP A 36 12.57 -8.12 -19.38
CA ASP A 36 11.88 -7.91 -20.67
C ASP A 36 12.08 -6.50 -21.25
N HIS A 37 12.15 -5.49 -20.38
CA HIS A 37 12.01 -4.08 -20.77
C HIS A 37 13.17 -3.19 -20.33
N GLY A 38 14.12 -3.72 -19.55
CA GLY A 38 15.17 -2.95 -18.90
C GLY A 38 14.74 -2.35 -17.56
N ALA A 39 15.72 -1.81 -16.82
CA ALA A 39 15.46 -1.19 -15.53
C ALA A 39 14.47 -0.03 -15.65
N ALA A 40 13.49 0.03 -14.73
CA ALA A 40 12.53 1.12 -14.72
C ALA A 40 13.24 2.43 -14.35
N PRO A 41 12.99 3.55 -15.07
CA PRO A 41 13.58 4.85 -14.71
C PRO A 41 12.92 5.47 -13.46
N LEU A 42 11.84 4.85 -12.97
CA LEU A 42 11.02 5.31 -11.86
C LEU A 42 10.32 4.10 -11.24
N TYR A 43 10.34 4.01 -9.91
CA TYR A 43 9.48 3.07 -9.18
C TYR A 43 8.43 3.85 -8.40
N GLY A 44 7.32 3.22 -8.06
CA GLY A 44 6.29 3.84 -7.21
C GLY A 44 5.51 2.81 -6.41
N GLY A 45 4.94 3.25 -5.29
CA GLY A 45 4.30 2.33 -4.36
C GLY A 45 3.27 2.94 -3.42
N ILE A 46 2.31 2.10 -3.02
CA ILE A 46 1.27 2.42 -2.05
C ILE A 46 1.41 1.43 -0.89
N SER A 47 1.58 1.94 0.34
CA SER A 47 1.76 1.12 1.54
C SER A 47 2.85 0.05 1.39
N LEU A 48 2.53 -1.25 1.44
CA LEU A 48 3.50 -2.34 1.20
C LEU A 48 4.21 -2.22 -0.16
N GLY A 49 3.55 -1.65 -1.17
CA GLY A 49 4.16 -1.38 -2.47
C GLY A 49 5.29 -0.34 -2.40
N GLU A 50 5.27 0.58 -1.43
CA GLU A 50 6.36 1.53 -1.21
C GLU A 50 7.64 0.83 -0.75
N LEU A 51 7.52 -0.14 0.17
CA LEU A 51 8.65 -0.99 0.58
C LEU A 51 9.18 -1.81 -0.59
N ALA A 52 8.30 -2.32 -1.46
CA ALA A 52 8.70 -3.02 -2.68
C ALA A 52 9.46 -2.09 -3.63
N ALA A 53 8.97 -0.88 -3.85
CA ALA A 53 9.59 0.12 -4.72
C ALA A 53 10.96 0.57 -4.19
N LEU A 54 11.08 0.86 -2.89
CA LEU A 54 12.35 1.17 -2.24
C LEU A 54 13.34 0.00 -2.34
N ARG A 55 12.85 -1.23 -2.23
CA ARG A 55 13.70 -2.42 -2.36
C ARG A 55 14.17 -2.62 -3.80
N ALA A 56 13.29 -2.42 -4.78
CA ALA A 56 13.60 -2.51 -6.20
C ALA A 56 14.60 -1.41 -6.64
N SER A 57 14.47 -0.19 -6.11
CA SER A 57 15.39 0.91 -6.40
C SER A 57 16.77 0.77 -5.70
N GLY A 58 16.93 -0.22 -4.83
CA GLY A 58 18.17 -0.47 -4.09
C GLY A 58 18.36 0.38 -2.82
N ALA A 59 17.34 1.14 -2.40
CA ALA A 59 17.41 2.01 -1.22
C ALA A 59 17.36 1.26 0.12
N ILE A 60 16.76 0.07 0.15
CA ILE A 60 16.58 -0.73 1.36
C ILE A 60 17.00 -2.19 1.12
N THR A 61 17.61 -2.84 2.10
CA THR A 61 17.97 -4.26 1.98
C THR A 61 16.80 -5.16 2.35
N THR A 62 16.82 -6.42 1.89
CA THR A 62 15.77 -7.39 2.22
C THR A 62 15.68 -7.62 3.73
N GLU A 63 16.81 -7.67 4.43
CA GLU A 63 16.87 -7.86 5.88
C GLU A 63 16.19 -6.70 6.62
N LEU A 64 16.41 -5.47 6.18
CA LEU A 64 15.77 -4.31 6.79
C LEU A 64 14.26 -4.27 6.48
N VAL A 65 13.83 -4.66 5.28
CA VAL A 65 12.39 -4.78 4.97
C VAL A 65 11.71 -5.80 5.89
N VAL A 66 12.33 -6.97 6.11
CA VAL A 66 11.76 -7.99 7.01
C VAL A 66 11.67 -7.48 8.45
N LYS A 67 12.72 -6.81 8.95
CA LYS A 67 12.71 -6.17 10.29
C LYS A 67 11.63 -5.10 10.40
N PHE A 68 11.50 -4.24 9.38
CA PHE A 68 10.48 -3.20 9.32
C PHE A 68 9.07 -3.81 9.38
N LEU A 69 8.79 -4.82 8.56
CA LEU A 69 7.48 -5.49 8.55
C LEU A 69 7.19 -6.21 9.87
N TYR A 70 8.21 -6.77 10.52
CA TYR A 70 8.05 -7.39 11.84
C TYR A 70 7.65 -6.35 12.89
N GLU A 71 8.40 -5.24 13.01
CA GLU A 71 8.08 -4.15 13.95
C GLU A 71 6.70 -3.54 13.67
N ARG A 72 6.36 -3.36 12.38
CA ARG A 72 5.06 -2.88 11.92
C ARG A 72 3.93 -3.82 12.29
N HIS A 73 4.17 -5.13 12.29
CA HIS A 73 3.16 -6.13 12.62
C HIS A 73 2.79 -6.12 14.11
N LEU A 74 3.73 -5.78 15.00
CA LEU A 74 3.49 -5.83 16.44
C LEU A 74 2.30 -4.96 16.86
N GLN A 75 1.41 -5.53 17.67
CA GLN A 75 0.30 -4.83 18.30
C GLN A 75 0.71 -4.30 19.67
N ASP A 76 0.54 -3.00 19.88
CA ASP A 76 0.89 -2.33 21.14
C ASP A 76 -0.24 -2.25 22.14
N VAL A 77 -1.46 -2.47 21.65
CA VAL A 77 -2.70 -2.07 22.30
C VAL A 77 -3.73 -3.15 22.07
N ASP A 78 -4.40 -3.55 23.14
CA ASP A 78 -5.49 -4.52 23.09
C ASP A 78 -6.80 -3.81 22.75
N ARG A 79 -6.90 -3.34 21.50
CA ARG A 79 -8.13 -2.79 20.93
C ARG A 79 -8.44 -3.46 19.62
N GLU A 80 -9.72 -3.65 19.36
CA GLU A 80 -10.17 -4.22 18.12
C GLU A 80 -10.19 -3.17 17.01
N GLU A 81 -9.20 -3.27 16.13
CA GLU A 81 -9.01 -2.41 14.98
C GLU A 81 -9.31 -3.14 13.66
N ALA A 82 -9.57 -2.37 12.62
CA ALA A 82 -9.87 -2.87 11.29
C ALA A 82 -9.53 -1.85 10.20
N ILE A 83 -9.51 -2.34 8.97
CA ILE A 83 -9.63 -1.53 7.76
C ILE A 83 -10.89 -1.92 7.01
N GLY A 84 -11.40 -1.02 6.19
CA GLY A 84 -12.48 -1.28 5.24
C GLY A 84 -12.34 -0.44 3.99
N PHE A 85 -12.96 -0.90 2.92
CA PHE A 85 -12.98 -0.21 1.63
C PHE A 85 -14.38 0.29 1.34
N VAL A 86 -14.48 1.51 0.82
CA VAL A 86 -15.76 2.10 0.45
C VAL A 86 -15.62 2.89 -0.84
N PHE A 87 -16.55 2.61 -1.75
CA PHE A 87 -16.82 3.48 -2.89
C PHE A 87 -17.85 4.52 -2.45
N VAL A 88 -17.43 5.78 -2.35
CA VAL A 88 -18.30 6.89 -1.98
C VAL A 88 -18.82 7.55 -3.26
N PRO A 89 -20.13 7.50 -3.55
CA PRO A 89 -20.70 8.18 -4.72
C PRO A 89 -20.37 9.67 -4.72
N ALA A 90 -20.23 10.28 -5.91
CA ALA A 90 -19.90 11.70 -6.02
C ALA A 90 -20.95 12.65 -5.39
N SER A 91 -22.17 12.17 -5.13
CA SER A 91 -23.22 12.90 -4.43
C SER A 91 -23.06 12.94 -2.90
N GLU A 92 -22.22 12.06 -2.34
CA GLU A 92 -22.01 11.91 -0.90
C GLU A 92 -20.68 12.55 -0.46
N ASP A 93 -20.61 13.01 0.80
CA ASP A 93 -19.36 13.53 1.36
C ASP A 93 -18.53 12.41 2.00
N TRP A 94 -17.42 12.07 1.34
CA TRP A 94 -16.46 11.08 1.83
C TRP A 94 -15.85 11.46 3.19
N ARG A 95 -15.89 12.75 3.58
CA ARG A 95 -15.42 13.22 4.89
C ARG A 95 -16.24 12.68 6.06
N TYR A 96 -17.40 12.06 5.81
CA TYR A 96 -18.12 11.29 6.83
C TYR A 96 -17.22 10.29 7.57
N TYR A 97 -16.25 9.69 6.85
CA TYR A 97 -15.33 8.69 7.40
C TYR A 97 -14.12 9.29 8.14
N GLU A 98 -14.03 10.62 8.24
CA GLU A 98 -12.97 11.33 8.96
C GLU A 98 -13.43 11.67 10.38
N GLN A 99 -13.21 10.74 11.31
CA GLN A 99 -13.58 10.84 12.73
C GLN A 99 -12.39 10.40 13.60
N PRO A 100 -11.33 11.23 13.75
CA PRO A 100 -10.00 10.80 14.22
C PRO A 100 -9.96 9.99 15.52
N ASP A 101 -10.91 10.19 16.43
CA ASP A 101 -11.02 9.43 17.69
C ASP A 101 -11.51 7.98 17.50
N ARG A 102 -12.05 7.63 16.32
CA ARG A 102 -12.74 6.37 16.06
C ARG A 102 -12.39 5.72 14.72
N MET A 103 -12.32 6.49 13.63
CA MET A 103 -11.94 6.04 12.29
C MET A 103 -11.47 7.21 11.42
N THR A 104 -10.58 6.97 10.48
CA THR A 104 -10.05 8.00 9.56
C THR A 104 -9.96 7.45 8.14
N VAL A 105 -9.89 8.34 7.16
CA VAL A 105 -9.48 7.95 5.81
C VAL A 105 -7.98 7.66 5.84
N SER A 106 -7.65 6.43 5.50
CA SER A 106 -6.29 5.87 5.60
C SER A 106 -5.60 5.77 4.25
N CYS A 107 -6.37 5.74 3.15
CA CYS A 107 -5.87 5.89 1.79
C CYS A 107 -6.98 6.47 0.91
N ASP A 108 -6.71 7.58 0.23
CA ASP A 108 -7.53 8.09 -0.87
C ASP A 108 -6.98 7.51 -2.19
N TYR A 109 -7.73 6.58 -2.80
CA TYR A 109 -7.41 6.07 -4.13
C TYR A 109 -7.83 7.02 -5.24
N GLY A 110 -8.58 8.08 -4.90
CA GLY A 110 -9.03 9.10 -5.81
C GLY A 110 -10.38 8.80 -6.48
N PRO A 111 -10.78 9.66 -7.43
CA PRO A 111 -11.92 9.41 -8.29
C PRO A 111 -11.72 8.13 -9.10
N VAL A 112 -12.74 7.28 -9.16
CA VAL A 112 -12.74 6.03 -9.93
C VAL A 112 -13.97 5.96 -10.82
N LEU A 113 -13.99 4.98 -11.75
CA LEU A 113 -15.14 4.72 -12.64
C LEU A 113 -15.59 5.98 -13.41
N GLY A 114 -14.64 6.70 -14.00
CA GLY A 114 -14.92 7.92 -14.77
C GLY A 114 -15.44 9.10 -13.94
N GLY A 115 -15.19 9.10 -12.62
CA GLY A 115 -15.62 10.17 -11.71
C GLY A 115 -16.99 9.95 -11.08
N ALA A 116 -17.57 8.74 -11.20
CA ALA A 116 -18.85 8.39 -10.56
C ALA A 116 -18.79 8.45 -9.02
N GLY A 117 -17.58 8.32 -8.45
CA GLY A 117 -17.34 8.42 -7.02
C GLY A 117 -15.85 8.37 -6.71
N ARG A 118 -15.53 8.31 -5.41
CA ARG A 118 -14.18 8.20 -4.88
C ARG A 118 -14.03 6.86 -4.17
N MET A 119 -12.95 6.14 -4.45
CA MET A 119 -12.59 4.95 -3.68
C MET A 119 -11.67 5.34 -2.54
N ILE A 120 -12.00 4.92 -1.31
CA ILE A 120 -11.16 5.16 -0.14
C ILE A 120 -11.00 3.89 0.71
N MET A 121 -9.90 3.80 1.43
CA MET A 121 -9.72 2.88 2.55
C MET A 121 -9.91 3.65 3.85
N VAL A 122 -10.76 3.13 4.72
CA VAL A 122 -11.01 3.66 6.07
C VAL A 122 -10.36 2.74 7.09
N SER A 123 -9.77 3.28 8.13
CA SER A 123 -9.19 2.47 9.21
C SER A 123 -9.51 3.05 10.58
N GLY A 124 -9.63 2.19 11.59
CA GLY A 124 -9.97 2.60 12.95
C GLY A 124 -10.47 1.45 13.81
N LEU A 125 -11.27 1.79 14.82
CA LEU A 125 -11.92 0.82 15.69
C LEU A 125 -12.94 0.00 14.89
N ARG A 126 -12.91 -1.33 15.00
CA ARG A 126 -13.84 -2.20 14.26
C ARG A 126 -15.30 -1.84 14.53
N VAL A 127 -15.66 -1.58 15.79
CA VAL A 127 -17.02 -1.15 16.15
C VAL A 127 -17.47 0.14 15.45
N ALA A 128 -16.54 1.06 15.17
CA ALA A 128 -16.83 2.28 14.43
C ALA A 128 -17.07 1.97 12.95
N LEU A 129 -16.23 1.12 12.35
CA LEU A 129 -16.42 0.65 10.98
C LEU A 129 -17.74 -0.13 10.82
N GLU A 130 -18.10 -1.01 11.76
CA GLU A 130 -19.38 -1.74 11.73
C GLU A 130 -20.59 -0.81 11.84
N SER A 131 -20.49 0.23 12.68
CA SER A 131 -21.50 1.29 12.77
C SER A 131 -21.61 2.05 11.44
N ALA A 132 -20.49 2.38 10.81
CA ALA A 132 -20.44 3.09 9.52
C ALA A 132 -20.92 2.20 8.35
N ARG A 133 -20.71 0.89 8.39
CA ARG A 133 -21.28 -0.06 7.43
C ARG A 133 -22.81 -0.08 7.48
N THR A 134 -23.38 0.13 8.66
CA THR A 134 -24.84 0.10 8.86
C THR A 134 -25.51 1.45 8.63
N HIS A 135 -24.85 2.55 9.01
CA HIS A 135 -25.45 3.90 9.07
C HIS A 135 -24.71 4.94 8.20
N GLY A 136 -23.65 4.54 7.52
CA GLY A 136 -22.86 5.42 6.67
C GLY A 136 -23.52 5.70 5.33
N PRO A 137 -22.99 6.67 4.59
CA PRO A 137 -23.56 7.12 3.32
C PRO A 137 -23.33 6.14 2.16
N ALA A 138 -22.43 5.16 2.34
CA ALA A 138 -22.05 4.21 1.30
C ALA A 138 -21.72 2.82 1.88
N ASP A 139 -21.74 1.81 1.00
CA ASP A 139 -21.44 0.43 1.35
C ASP A 139 -19.96 0.27 1.74
N LEU A 140 -19.72 -0.04 3.02
CA LEU A 140 -18.39 -0.22 3.59
C LEU A 140 -18.08 -1.71 3.74
N GLN A 141 -17.11 -2.19 2.98
CA GLN A 141 -16.63 -3.57 3.04
C GLN A 141 -15.47 -3.66 4.04
N ILE A 142 -15.76 -4.19 5.23
CA ILE A 142 -14.76 -4.36 6.29
C ILE A 142 -13.94 -5.61 6.02
N VAL A 143 -12.62 -5.48 6.12
CA VAL A 143 -11.69 -6.58 5.87
C VAL A 143 -11.69 -7.57 7.04
N ASP A 144 -11.68 -8.85 6.69
CA ASP A 144 -11.57 -9.95 7.65
C ASP A 144 -10.30 -9.84 8.49
N ARG A 145 -10.44 -10.17 9.78
CA ARG A 145 -9.34 -10.10 10.76
C ARG A 145 -8.12 -10.93 10.34
N ALA A 146 -8.34 -12.05 9.65
CA ALA A 146 -7.26 -12.91 9.15
C ALA A 146 -6.40 -12.24 8.06
N LEU A 147 -6.94 -11.21 7.38
CA LEU A 147 -6.28 -10.50 6.27
C LEU A 147 -5.68 -9.15 6.72
N ALA A 148 -6.34 -8.47 7.65
CA ALA A 148 -5.89 -7.21 8.25
C ALA A 148 -6.50 -7.06 9.65
N HIS A 149 -5.68 -6.67 10.63
CA HIS A 149 -6.06 -6.71 12.05
C HIS A 149 -5.73 -5.42 12.81
N GLN A 150 -5.26 -4.39 12.11
CA GLN A 150 -4.84 -3.11 12.69
C GLN A 150 -5.35 -1.96 11.83
N ALA A 151 -5.50 -0.78 12.43
CA ALA A 151 -5.97 0.41 11.76
C ALA A 151 -4.80 1.09 11.00
N TYR A 152 -4.34 0.50 9.90
CA TYR A 152 -3.19 1.00 9.15
C TYR A 152 -3.38 2.45 8.66
N HIS A 153 -2.28 3.19 8.53
CA HIS A 153 -2.26 4.56 8.00
C HIS A 153 -3.20 5.49 8.77
N SER A 154 -3.12 5.46 10.11
CA SER A 154 -4.00 6.23 10.99
C SER A 154 -3.33 6.65 12.29
N PRO A 155 -3.91 7.62 13.04
CA PRO A 155 -3.40 7.99 14.36
C PRO A 155 -3.28 6.83 15.36
N PHE A 156 -4.03 5.73 15.18
CA PHE A 156 -3.93 4.54 16.03
C PHE A 156 -2.55 3.85 15.94
N ARG A 157 -1.76 4.18 14.90
CA ARG A 157 -0.43 3.61 14.62
C ARG A 157 0.73 4.37 15.26
N GLU A 158 0.46 5.37 16.08
CA GLU A 158 1.52 6.20 16.67
C GLU A 158 2.60 5.40 17.42
N SER A 159 2.22 4.37 18.18
CA SER A 159 3.18 3.49 18.85
C SER A 159 4.07 2.73 17.86
N SER A 160 3.50 2.23 16.77
CA SER A 160 4.24 1.59 15.67
C SER A 160 5.18 2.58 14.99
N ARG A 161 4.70 3.79 14.71
CA ARG A 161 5.49 4.87 14.12
C ARG A 161 6.77 5.13 14.93
N LEU A 162 6.66 5.25 16.25
CA LEU A 162 7.81 5.46 17.15
C LEU A 162 8.80 4.29 17.14
N ARG A 163 8.32 3.04 17.09
CA ARG A 163 9.23 1.87 16.95
C ARG A 163 9.97 1.87 15.62
N LEU A 164 9.25 2.17 14.54
CA LEU A 164 9.81 2.19 13.20
C LEU A 164 10.80 3.35 13.00
N GLU A 165 10.49 4.52 13.55
CA GLU A 165 11.41 5.65 13.65
C GLU A 165 12.70 5.21 14.36
N SER A 166 12.57 4.60 15.54
CA SER A 166 13.73 4.10 16.30
C SER A 166 14.53 3.02 15.56
N LEU A 167 13.86 2.13 14.81
CA LEU A 167 14.52 1.14 13.95
C LEU A 167 15.31 1.81 12.83
N LEU A 168 14.71 2.81 12.18
CA LEU A 168 15.28 3.51 11.03
C LEU A 168 16.41 4.46 11.43
N GLU A 169 16.38 5.07 12.61
CA GLU A 169 17.49 5.86 13.17
C GLU A 169 18.76 5.02 13.39
N ARG A 170 18.58 3.74 13.73
CA ARG A 170 19.69 2.78 13.91
C ARG A 170 20.09 2.06 12.63
N SER A 171 19.37 2.32 11.55
CA SER A 171 19.60 1.72 10.24
C SER A 171 20.03 2.81 9.27
N THR A 172 20.62 2.42 8.14
CA THR A 172 20.93 3.39 7.08
C THR A 172 20.31 2.89 5.81
N LEU A 173 19.32 3.65 5.30
CA LEU A 173 18.81 3.44 3.96
C LEU A 173 19.81 4.03 2.97
N GLY A 174 20.04 3.32 1.88
CA GLY A 174 20.85 3.77 0.78
C GLY A 174 20.13 4.83 -0.07
N HIS A 175 20.88 5.43 -0.99
CA HIS A 175 20.28 6.26 -2.03
C HIS A 175 19.60 5.36 -3.07
N PRO A 176 18.31 5.58 -3.40
CA PRO A 176 17.68 4.94 -4.54
C PRO A 176 18.51 5.16 -5.82
N VAL A 177 18.78 4.10 -6.58
CA VAL A 177 19.43 4.20 -7.90
C VAL A 177 18.53 4.91 -8.89
N MET A 178 17.21 4.73 -8.73
CA MET A 178 16.16 5.43 -9.46
C MET A 178 15.21 6.08 -8.45
N PRO A 179 14.64 7.26 -8.74
CA PRO A 179 13.67 7.90 -7.86
C PRO A 179 12.49 6.98 -7.54
N VAL A 180 11.95 7.12 -6.34
CA VAL A 180 10.76 6.40 -5.89
C VAL A 180 9.63 7.41 -5.67
N VAL A 181 8.49 7.19 -6.32
CA VAL A 181 7.27 7.97 -6.11
C VAL A 181 6.44 7.34 -5.00
N THR A 182 6.06 8.14 -4.01
CA THR A 182 5.26 7.69 -2.87
C THR A 182 3.82 8.19 -2.98
N SER A 183 2.95 7.61 -2.16
CA SER A 183 1.59 8.10 -1.94
C SER A 183 1.49 8.93 -0.66
N ILE A 184 2.59 9.52 -0.19
CA ILE A 184 2.58 10.26 1.08
C ILE A 184 2.47 11.76 0.76
N PRO A 185 1.42 12.45 1.26
CA PRO A 185 1.27 13.89 1.06
C PRO A 185 2.52 14.68 1.44
N GLY A 186 3.00 15.49 0.51
CA GLY A 186 4.20 16.33 0.68
C GLY A 186 5.54 15.59 0.54
N ARG A 187 5.54 14.27 0.30
CA ARG A 187 6.74 13.42 0.14
C ARG A 187 6.68 12.56 -1.11
N TYR A 188 6.01 13.04 -2.15
CA TYR A 188 5.68 12.26 -3.35
C TYR A 188 6.91 11.75 -4.13
N THR A 189 8.10 12.28 -3.89
CA THR A 189 9.35 11.76 -4.47
C THR A 189 10.36 11.55 -3.37
N VAL A 190 11.01 10.39 -3.41
CA VAL A 190 12.14 10.01 -2.57
C VAL A 190 13.36 9.77 -3.46
N SER A 191 14.46 10.44 -3.13
CA SER A 191 15.74 10.42 -3.85
C SER A 191 16.95 10.19 -2.95
N SER A 192 16.75 10.09 -1.64
CA SER A 192 17.78 9.78 -0.65
C SER A 192 17.28 8.80 0.41
N GLY A 193 18.21 8.17 1.12
CA GLY A 193 17.86 7.29 2.24
C GLY A 193 17.16 8.01 3.40
N ALA A 194 17.49 9.28 3.63
CA ALA A 194 16.84 10.09 4.66
C ALA A 194 15.38 10.42 4.30
N GLU A 195 15.13 10.82 3.06
CA GLU A 195 13.76 11.02 2.54
C GLU A 195 12.96 9.71 2.57
N ALA A 196 13.60 8.58 2.25
CA ALA A 196 12.96 7.27 2.31
C ALA A 196 12.56 6.88 3.73
N ALA A 197 13.44 7.12 4.71
CA ALA A 197 13.16 6.85 6.11
C ALA A 197 12.01 7.74 6.64
N ASP A 198 12.06 9.05 6.36
CA ASP A 198 11.02 10.00 6.74
C ASP A 198 9.67 9.64 6.10
N ALA A 199 9.65 9.28 4.81
CA ALA A 199 8.46 8.76 4.14
C ALA A 199 7.88 7.52 4.84
N LEU A 200 8.69 6.50 5.10
CA LEU A 200 8.23 5.27 5.75
C LEU A 200 7.65 5.52 7.14
N VAL A 201 8.29 6.36 7.96
CA VAL A 201 7.79 6.72 9.30
C VAL A 201 6.45 7.45 9.17
N VAL A 202 6.38 8.48 8.34
CA VAL A 202 5.19 9.32 8.21
C VAL A 202 4.00 8.54 7.64
N SER A 203 4.27 7.59 6.74
CA SER A 203 3.23 6.74 6.15
C SER A 203 2.43 5.97 7.21
N GLU A 204 3.00 5.65 8.38
CA GLU A 204 2.31 4.82 9.37
C GLU A 204 1.06 5.47 9.93
N THR A 205 1.06 6.81 10.06
CA THR A 205 -0.02 7.55 10.72
C THR A 205 -0.77 8.51 9.80
N GLN A 206 -0.29 8.73 8.57
CA GLN A 206 -0.93 9.62 7.61
C GLN A 206 -1.74 8.87 6.56
N CYS A 207 -2.83 9.50 6.12
CA CYS A 207 -3.57 9.08 4.95
C CYS A 207 -2.66 9.06 3.72
N LEU A 208 -2.71 7.96 2.97
CA LEU A 208 -2.08 7.89 1.66
C LEU A 208 -2.91 8.62 0.59
N ASP A 209 -2.26 9.23 -0.37
CA ASP A 209 -2.82 10.02 -1.48
C ASP A 209 -2.32 9.47 -2.82
N VAL A 210 -3.13 8.61 -3.42
CA VAL A 210 -2.84 8.00 -4.72
C VAL A 210 -2.96 9.00 -5.88
N PRO A 211 -3.94 9.94 -5.91
CA PRO A 211 -3.94 11.02 -6.89
C PRO A 211 -2.62 11.81 -6.93
N GLY A 212 -2.06 12.17 -5.77
CA GLY A 212 -0.78 12.85 -5.69
C GLY A 212 0.40 12.01 -6.18
N LEU A 213 0.40 10.70 -5.90
CA LEU A 213 1.35 9.75 -6.48
C LEU A 213 1.28 9.76 -8.01
N VAL A 214 0.07 9.62 -8.58
CA VAL A 214 -0.15 9.55 -10.04
C VAL A 214 0.30 10.84 -10.72
N GLU A 215 -0.09 11.99 -10.19
CA GLU A 215 0.30 13.29 -10.73
C GLU A 215 1.82 13.51 -10.64
N THR A 216 2.46 13.04 -9.57
CA THR A 216 3.92 13.11 -9.44
C THR A 216 4.61 12.18 -10.44
N ALA A 217 4.15 10.94 -10.60
CA ALA A 217 4.68 10.00 -11.58
C ALA A 217 4.57 10.55 -13.01
N ARG A 218 3.46 11.22 -13.34
CA ARG A 218 3.25 11.85 -14.65
C ARG A 218 4.31 12.90 -15.00
N ARG A 219 4.87 13.61 -14.02
CA ARG A 219 5.92 14.63 -14.24
C ARG A 219 7.23 14.03 -14.74
N TYR A 220 7.44 12.73 -14.53
CA TYR A 220 8.56 11.98 -15.11
C TYR A 220 8.30 11.54 -16.56
N ALA A 221 7.12 11.85 -17.11
CA ALA A 221 6.70 11.55 -18.48
C ALA A 221 6.96 10.09 -18.90
N PRO A 222 6.50 9.08 -18.12
CA PRO A 222 6.64 7.69 -18.53
C PRO A 222 5.89 7.44 -19.84
N SER A 223 6.42 6.55 -20.68
CA SER A 223 5.72 6.11 -21.89
C SER A 223 4.69 5.01 -21.63
N ARG A 224 4.80 4.32 -20.47
CA ARG A 224 3.94 3.23 -20.01
C ARG A 224 4.11 3.05 -18.49
N THR A 225 3.07 2.56 -17.84
CA THR A 225 3.09 2.12 -16.43
C THR A 225 2.78 0.64 -16.32
N TYR A 226 3.54 -0.08 -15.49
CA TYR A 226 3.22 -1.44 -15.07
C TYR A 226 2.71 -1.41 -13.63
N VAL A 227 1.51 -1.93 -13.38
CA VAL A 227 0.90 -1.94 -12.06
C VAL A 227 0.86 -3.36 -11.53
N ILE A 228 1.72 -3.66 -10.56
CA ILE A 228 1.81 -4.99 -9.95
C ILE A 228 0.78 -5.11 -8.82
N SER A 229 -0.49 -5.30 -9.17
CA SER A 229 -1.58 -5.46 -8.21
C SER A 229 -2.86 -5.97 -8.88
N SER A 230 -3.53 -6.94 -8.25
CA SER A 230 -4.89 -7.36 -8.64
C SER A 230 -5.96 -6.39 -8.13
N PHE A 231 -5.76 -5.79 -6.96
CA PHE A 231 -6.70 -4.84 -6.35
C PHE A 231 -6.78 -3.54 -7.18
N LEU A 232 -5.64 -2.96 -7.55
CA LEU A 232 -5.64 -1.69 -8.28
C LEU A 232 -6.27 -1.80 -9.68
N ARG A 233 -6.26 -3.01 -10.30
CA ARG A 233 -6.98 -3.24 -11.56
C ARG A 233 -8.48 -2.94 -11.42
N GLN A 234 -9.09 -3.30 -10.29
CA GLN A 234 -10.52 -3.12 -10.07
C GLN A 234 -10.92 -1.66 -9.93
N LEU A 235 -9.96 -0.79 -9.60
CA LEU A 235 -10.20 0.64 -9.38
C LEU A 235 -10.13 1.46 -10.68
N GLU A 236 -9.58 0.88 -11.75
CA GLU A 236 -9.39 1.57 -13.04
C GLU A 236 -8.74 2.95 -12.89
N ILE A 237 -7.71 3.06 -12.04
CA ILE A 237 -6.98 4.31 -11.81
C ILE A 237 -6.36 4.76 -13.14
N ASP A 238 -6.62 6.02 -13.52
CA ASP A 238 -6.03 6.63 -14.71
C ASP A 238 -4.62 7.14 -14.41
N PHE A 239 -3.60 6.39 -14.84
CA PHE A 239 -2.20 6.82 -14.76
C PHE A 239 -1.79 7.78 -15.89
N HIS A 240 -2.73 8.20 -16.75
CA HIS A 240 -2.55 9.11 -17.89
C HIS A 240 -1.58 8.61 -18.97
N VAL A 241 -1.21 7.34 -18.92
CA VAL A 241 -0.34 6.65 -19.89
C VAL A 241 -0.85 5.22 -20.08
N PRO A 242 -0.46 4.53 -21.17
CA PRO A 242 -0.78 3.11 -21.32
C PRO A 242 -0.39 2.34 -20.05
N THR A 243 -1.38 1.67 -19.44
CA THR A 243 -1.20 0.96 -18.17
C THR A 243 -1.38 -0.53 -18.39
N GLU A 244 -0.39 -1.31 -17.99
CA GLU A 244 -0.44 -2.76 -17.99
C GLU A 244 -0.51 -3.27 -16.55
N TYR A 245 -1.65 -3.84 -16.19
CA TYR A 245 -1.82 -4.47 -14.88
C TYR A 245 -1.21 -5.87 -14.89
N VAL A 246 -0.28 -6.10 -13.98
CA VAL A 246 0.42 -7.36 -13.76
C VAL A 246 -0.18 -8.06 -12.55
N ASP A 247 -1.18 -8.88 -12.85
CA ASP A 247 -2.01 -9.62 -11.90
C ASP A 247 -2.07 -11.11 -12.29
N ASP A 248 -3.02 -11.84 -11.72
CA ASP A 248 -3.17 -13.29 -11.92
C ASP A 248 -3.42 -13.63 -13.39
N VAL A 249 -4.21 -12.82 -14.10
CA VAL A 249 -4.47 -12.98 -15.53
C VAL A 249 -3.20 -12.73 -16.36
N TRP A 250 -2.33 -11.80 -15.94
CA TRP A 250 -1.03 -11.62 -16.58
C TRP A 250 -0.10 -12.81 -16.35
N LEU A 251 -0.04 -13.32 -15.11
CA LEU A 251 0.79 -14.47 -14.75
C LEU A 251 0.37 -15.72 -15.52
N GLU A 252 -0.94 -16.00 -15.59
CA GLU A 252 -1.49 -17.13 -16.36
C GLU A 252 -1.16 -17.02 -17.85
N ARG A 253 -1.29 -15.82 -18.44
CA ARG A 253 -0.95 -15.61 -19.86
C ARG A 253 0.54 -15.81 -20.12
N ARG A 254 1.40 -15.41 -19.19
CA ARG A 254 2.86 -15.45 -19.36
C ARG A 254 3.46 -16.82 -19.08
N PHE A 255 3.05 -17.45 -17.99
CA PHE A 255 3.67 -18.67 -17.48
C PHE A 255 2.77 -19.91 -17.65
N GLY A 256 1.56 -19.73 -18.20
CA GLY A 256 0.54 -20.76 -18.27
C GLY A 256 -0.27 -20.85 -16.98
N SER A 257 -1.40 -21.54 -17.06
CA SER A 257 -2.18 -21.91 -15.88
C SER A 257 -1.33 -22.86 -15.03
N THR A 258 -1.09 -22.49 -13.79
CA THR A 258 -0.46 -23.41 -12.84
C THR A 258 -1.57 -24.32 -12.29
N PRO A 259 -1.35 -25.64 -12.20
CA PRO A 259 -2.37 -26.58 -11.75
C PRO A 259 -2.85 -26.34 -10.31
#